data_AF-A0A6J1DXB4-F1
#
_entry.id   AF-A0A6J1DXB4-F1
#
_cell.length_a   1.000
_cell.length_b   1.000
_cell.length_c   1.000
_cell.angle_alpha   90.00
_cell.angle_beta   90.00
_cell.angle_gamma   90.00
#
_symmetry.space_group_name_H-M   'P 1'
#
loop_
_entity.id
_entity.type
_entity.pdbx_description
1 polymer ?
#
loop_
_entity_poly.entity_id
_entity_poly.type
_entity_poly.pdbx_seq_one_letter_code
_entity_poly.pdbx_strand_id
1 'polypeptide(L)'
;MRHLEQVVPEIREELQEIGYEKWARAFSTKNRHGLMTTNISESINSTFSEARELPVICLLQNIRDLMQRWFYERRSFYSYQQIDITPWTANALRSSLKESRTMDIYPVDQYLYDVHNDDRHFNVNILHCTCNFKQWDIDFIPCSHACLAISRRGLELHSFVHKFYHVKTLQLLYSWNVHPIGQIENILPPVQPDDTGILPPNVKRSAGRPRKKRLISRVEATNTVRCGRCHKLGHNRRRCKNPPAT
;
A
#
# COMPACT_ATOMS: atom_id res chain seq x y z
N MET A 1 0.74 -21.59 6.53
CA MET A 1 1.18 -22.54 7.59
C MET A 1 2.19 -23.53 7.04
N ARG A 2 1.81 -24.53 6.22
CA ARG A 2 2.77 -25.54 5.69
C ARG A 2 4.07 -24.97 5.08
N HIS A 3 3.98 -23.90 4.29
CA HIS A 3 5.17 -23.26 3.71
C HIS A 3 6.04 -22.53 4.76
N LEU A 4 5.44 -21.95 5.80
CA LEU A 4 6.17 -21.26 6.87
C LEU A 4 6.89 -22.27 7.77
N GLU A 5 6.26 -23.41 8.04
CA GLU A 5 6.85 -24.53 8.82
C GLU A 5 8.08 -25.13 8.13
N GLN A 6 8.15 -25.09 6.80
CA GLN A 6 9.35 -25.52 6.06
C GLN A 6 10.55 -24.60 6.30
N VAL A 7 10.30 -23.33 6.63
CA VAL A 7 11.36 -22.33 6.87
C VAL A 7 11.73 -22.27 8.34
N VAL A 8 10.72 -22.30 9.22
CA VAL A 8 10.88 -22.25 10.68
C VAL A 8 9.93 -23.28 11.29
N PRO A 9 10.42 -24.45 11.74
CA PRO A 9 9.56 -25.54 12.20
C PRO A 9 8.61 -25.16 13.35
N GLU A 10 9.07 -24.32 14.27
CA GLU A 10 8.35 -23.93 15.50
C GLU A 10 7.36 -22.77 15.26
N ILE A 11 7.35 -22.16 14.08
CA ILE A 11 6.56 -20.95 13.80
C ILE A 11 5.05 -21.16 13.92
N ARG A 12 4.58 -22.41 13.79
CA ARG A 12 3.16 -22.72 13.92
C ARG A 12 2.68 -22.44 15.34
N GLU A 13 3.41 -22.94 16.34
CA GLU A 13 3.04 -22.84 17.74
C GLU A 13 3.08 -21.37 18.19
N GLU A 14 4.16 -20.66 17.84
CA GLU A 14 4.28 -19.23 18.11
C GLU A 14 3.13 -18.40 17.48
N LEU A 15 2.81 -18.64 16.20
CA LEU A 15 1.73 -17.92 15.53
C LEU A 15 0.34 -18.29 16.06
N GLN A 16 0.17 -19.50 16.60
CA GLN A 16 -1.06 -19.91 17.28
C GLN A 16 -1.20 -19.21 18.63
N GLU A 17 -0.13 -19.14 19.43
CA GLU A 17 -0.13 -18.41 20.70
C GLU A 17 -0.39 -16.90 20.52
N ILE A 18 0.17 -16.31 19.47
CA ILE A 18 -0.08 -14.90 19.14
C ILE A 18 -1.56 -14.68 18.80
N GLY A 19 -2.22 -15.63 18.15
CA GLY A 19 -3.60 -15.53 17.69
C GLY A 19 -3.70 -15.04 16.24
N TYR A 20 -4.50 -15.74 15.42
CA TYR A 20 -4.64 -15.48 13.98
C TYR A 20 -5.13 -14.06 13.68
N GLU A 21 -5.99 -13.50 14.52
CA GLU A 21 -6.53 -12.15 14.38
C GLU A 21 -5.45 -11.06 14.45
N LYS A 22 -4.28 -11.37 15.02
CA LYS A 22 -3.18 -10.42 15.17
C LYS A 22 -2.25 -10.38 13.96
N TRP A 23 -2.11 -11.47 13.20
CA TRP A 23 -1.14 -11.55 12.10
C TRP A 23 -1.75 -11.93 10.74
N ALA A 24 -2.87 -12.65 10.72
CA ALA A 24 -3.53 -13.04 9.49
C ALA A 24 -4.67 -12.08 9.14
N ARG A 25 -4.52 -11.38 8.00
CA ARG A 25 -5.50 -10.39 7.52
C ARG A 25 -6.92 -10.95 7.43
N ALA A 26 -7.07 -12.22 7.04
CA ALA A 26 -8.36 -12.90 6.90
C ALA A 26 -9.11 -13.15 8.22
N PHE A 27 -8.40 -13.09 9.36
CA PHE A 27 -8.97 -13.32 10.69
C PHE A 27 -9.00 -12.04 11.55
N SER A 28 -8.54 -10.91 11.00
CA SER A 28 -8.51 -9.64 11.74
C SER A 28 -9.93 -9.11 11.96
N THR A 29 -10.24 -8.71 13.19
CA THR A 29 -11.52 -8.05 13.55
C THR A 29 -11.62 -6.61 13.04
N LYS A 30 -10.49 -6.03 12.64
CA LYS A 30 -10.41 -4.70 12.03
C LYS A 30 -10.05 -4.80 10.55
N ASN A 31 -10.56 -3.88 9.75
CA ASN A 31 -10.18 -3.74 8.34
C ASN A 31 -8.70 -3.36 8.24
N ARG A 32 -7.85 -4.34 7.91
CA ARG A 32 -6.44 -4.13 7.62
C ARG A 32 -6.26 -4.08 6.11
N HIS A 33 -6.19 -2.87 5.58
CA HIS A 33 -5.82 -2.67 4.18
C HIS A 33 -4.32 -3.02 4.04
N GLY A 34 -3.92 -3.75 2.99
CA GLY A 34 -2.62 -4.46 2.84
C GLY A 34 -1.32 -3.64 2.91
N LEU A 35 -1.36 -2.43 3.44
CA LEU A 35 -0.24 -1.56 3.75
C LEU A 35 0.41 -1.97 5.08
N MET A 36 0.88 -3.22 5.18
CA MET A 36 1.78 -3.63 6.28
C MET A 36 3.24 -3.47 5.87
N THR A 37 3.59 -2.33 5.27
CA THR A 37 4.96 -2.04 4.85
C THR A 37 5.33 -0.60 5.22
N THR A 38 6.58 -0.40 5.65
CA THR A 38 7.16 0.93 5.85
C THR A 38 7.32 1.70 4.52
N ASN A 39 6.99 1.07 3.37
CA ASN A 39 7.14 1.62 2.03
C ASN A 39 6.57 3.03 1.86
N ILE A 40 5.41 3.35 2.46
CA ILE A 40 4.85 4.71 2.39
C ILE A 40 5.79 5.69 3.11
N SER A 41 6.18 5.37 4.35
CA SER A 41 7.09 6.20 5.12
C SER A 41 8.46 6.32 4.46
N GLU A 42 8.97 5.25 3.85
CA GLU A 42 10.25 5.25 3.14
C GLU A 42 10.18 6.06 1.85
N SER A 43 9.09 5.94 1.09
CA SER A 43 8.84 6.74 -0.12
C SER A 43 8.77 8.22 0.23
N ILE A 44 7.97 8.60 1.24
CA ILE A 44 7.87 9.99 1.71
C ILE A 44 9.22 10.51 2.22
N ASN A 45 9.95 9.71 3.01
CA ASN A 45 11.27 10.08 3.51
C ASN A 45 12.31 10.26 2.40
N SER A 46 12.20 9.45 1.34
CA SER A 46 13.02 9.56 0.13
C SER A 46 12.68 10.86 -0.62
N THR A 47 11.39 11.12 -0.84
CA THR A 47 10.91 12.36 -1.49
C THR A 47 11.39 13.62 -0.77
N PHE A 48 11.42 13.62 0.56
CA PHE A 48 11.89 14.76 1.36
C PHE A 48 13.33 14.62 1.85
N SER A 49 14.15 13.80 1.20
CA SER A 49 15.53 13.58 1.66
C SER A 49 16.38 14.87 1.65
N GLU A 50 16.24 15.71 0.63
CA GLU A 50 16.94 16.99 0.52
C GLU A 50 16.22 18.10 1.32
N ALA A 51 14.88 18.15 1.24
CA ALA A 51 14.09 19.17 1.93
C ALA A 51 14.27 19.15 3.46
N ARG A 52 14.60 17.98 4.04
CA ARG A 52 14.91 17.83 5.48
C ARG A 52 16.20 18.52 5.93
N GLU A 53 17.06 18.91 5.00
CA GLU A 53 18.28 19.68 5.29
C GLU A 53 18.06 21.19 5.23
N LEU A 54 16.88 21.61 4.77
CA LEU A 54 16.50 23.01 4.69
C LEU A 54 15.93 23.51 6.03
N PRO A 55 15.86 24.84 6.26
CA PRO A 55 15.11 25.40 7.37
C PRO A 55 13.68 24.86 7.43
N VAL A 56 13.11 24.78 8.63
CA VAL A 56 11.76 24.22 8.86
C VAL A 56 10.71 24.84 7.94
N ILE A 57 10.79 26.16 7.71
CA ILE A 57 9.91 26.88 6.80
C ILE A 57 9.98 26.32 5.36
N CYS A 58 11.20 26.11 4.86
CA CYS A 58 11.41 25.54 3.51
C CYS A 58 10.93 24.08 3.43
N LEU A 59 11.10 23.28 4.49
CA LEU A 59 10.56 21.92 4.55
C LEU A 59 9.03 21.94 4.45
N LEU A 60 8.36 22.82 5.20
CA LEU A 60 6.91 22.98 5.15
C LEU A 60 6.41 23.44 3.77
N GLN A 61 7.13 24.36 3.12
CA GLN A 61 6.85 24.76 1.74
C GLN A 61 6.95 23.58 0.78
N ASN A 62 8.02 22.77 0.87
CA ASN A 62 8.17 21.57 0.03
C ASN A 62 7.03 20.55 0.24
N ILE A 63 6.62 20.32 1.49
CA ILE A 63 5.50 19.43 1.80
C ILE A 63 4.21 19.96 1.16
N ARG A 64 3.95 21.25 1.33
CA ARG A 64 2.79 21.93 0.77
C ARG A 64 2.77 21.83 -0.77
N ASP A 65 3.89 22.12 -1.43
CA ASP A 65 4.00 22.09 -2.88
C ASP A 65 3.79 20.67 -3.44
N LEU A 66 4.33 19.66 -2.74
CA LEU A 66 4.06 18.25 -3.07
C LEU A 66 2.57 17.94 -2.96
N MET A 67 1.94 18.31 -1.84
CA MET A 67 0.50 18.09 -1.62
C MET A 67 -0.34 18.81 -2.68
N GLN A 68 -0.05 20.08 -2.98
CA GLN A 68 -0.75 20.84 -4.02
C GLN A 68 -0.67 20.13 -5.37
N ARG A 69 0.54 19.77 -5.79
CA ARG A 69 0.77 19.08 -7.06
C ARG A 69 0.02 17.75 -7.12
N TRP A 70 0.14 16.94 -6.07
CA TRP A 70 -0.51 15.64 -5.97
C TRP A 70 -2.03 15.71 -5.96
N PHE A 71 -2.62 16.67 -5.24
CA PHE A 71 -4.07 16.87 -5.24
C PHE A 71 -4.55 17.36 -6.61
N TYR A 72 -3.81 18.27 -7.24
CA TYR A 72 -4.13 18.72 -8.61
C TYR A 72 -4.05 17.58 -9.63
N GLU A 73 -2.92 16.86 -9.69
CA GLU A 73 -2.69 15.74 -10.61
C GLU A 73 -3.78 14.67 -10.46
N ARG A 74 -4.09 14.25 -9.22
CA ARG A 74 -5.10 13.21 -8.98
C ARG A 74 -6.51 13.68 -9.31
N ARG A 75 -6.89 14.89 -8.91
CA ARG A 75 -8.20 15.46 -9.24
C ARG A 75 -8.40 15.60 -10.74
N SER A 76 -7.39 16.13 -11.44
CA SER A 76 -7.40 16.24 -12.90
C SER A 76 -7.51 14.86 -13.55
N PHE A 77 -6.71 13.89 -13.11
CA PHE A 77 -6.79 12.52 -13.60
C PHE A 77 -8.19 11.92 -13.45
N TYR A 78 -8.82 12.07 -12.27
CA TYR A 78 -10.14 11.53 -12.01
C TYR A 78 -11.28 12.33 -12.63
N SER A 79 -11.14 13.63 -12.92
CA SER A 79 -12.18 14.42 -13.58
C SER A 79 -12.43 14.01 -15.03
N TYR A 80 -11.41 13.46 -15.71
CA TYR A 80 -11.55 12.96 -17.08
C TYR A 80 -12.03 11.51 -17.19
N GLN A 81 -12.17 10.80 -16.06
CA GLN A 81 -12.61 9.40 -16.09
C GLN A 81 -14.12 9.33 -16.31
N GLN A 82 -14.54 8.55 -17.31
CA GLN A 82 -15.95 8.26 -17.59
C GLN A 82 -16.43 6.94 -16.96
N ILE A 83 -15.54 6.20 -16.31
CA ILE A 83 -15.83 4.89 -15.70
C ILE A 83 -16.22 5.12 -14.23
N ASP A 84 -17.25 4.42 -13.74
CA ASP A 84 -17.73 4.54 -12.35
C ASP A 84 -16.70 4.07 -11.32
N ILE A 85 -15.94 3.03 -11.65
CA ILE A 85 -14.86 2.47 -10.84
C ILE A 85 -13.47 2.85 -11.37
N THR A 86 -12.50 2.87 -10.48
CA THR A 86 -11.11 3.17 -10.83
C THR A 86 -10.56 2.23 -11.91
N PRO A 87 -9.67 2.72 -12.81
CA PRO A 87 -9.05 1.87 -13.84
C PRO A 87 -8.34 0.63 -13.28
N TRP A 88 -7.69 0.77 -12.10
CA TRP A 88 -7.06 -0.36 -11.42
C TRP A 88 -8.09 -1.43 -11.02
N THR A 89 -9.23 -1.03 -10.45
CA THR A 89 -10.28 -1.96 -10.04
C THR A 89 -10.97 -2.61 -11.24
N ALA A 90 -11.21 -1.84 -12.31
CA ALA A 90 -11.72 -2.39 -13.56
C ALA A 90 -10.77 -3.46 -14.13
N ASN A 91 -9.46 -3.24 -14.07
CA ASN A 91 -8.47 -4.25 -14.46
C ASN A 91 -8.45 -5.45 -13.52
N ALA A 92 -8.58 -5.26 -12.21
CA ALA A 92 -8.68 -6.36 -11.25
C ALA A 92 -9.90 -7.25 -11.50
N LEU A 93 -11.06 -6.65 -11.80
CA LEU A 93 -12.27 -7.39 -12.20
C LEU A 93 -12.07 -8.15 -13.51
N ARG A 94 -11.45 -7.54 -14.53
CA ARG A 94 -11.13 -8.21 -15.80
C ARG A 94 -10.24 -9.43 -15.60
N SER A 95 -9.21 -9.32 -14.75
CA SER A 95 -8.34 -10.44 -14.41
C SER A 95 -9.12 -11.55 -13.68
N SER A 96 -9.94 -11.18 -12.70
CA SER A 96 -10.76 -12.12 -11.93
C SER A 96 -11.78 -12.85 -12.82
N LEU A 97 -12.39 -12.15 -13.77
CA LEU A 97 -13.27 -12.74 -14.79
C LEU A 97 -12.56 -13.69 -15.75
N LYS A 98 -11.29 -13.42 -16.06
CA LYS A 98 -10.50 -14.31 -16.90
C LYS A 98 -10.19 -15.61 -16.17
N GLU A 99 -9.81 -15.51 -14.90
CA GLU A 99 -9.54 -16.65 -14.02
C GLU A 99 -10.79 -17.50 -13.79
N SER A 100 -11.96 -16.87 -13.69
CA SER A 100 -13.20 -17.58 -13.42
C SER A 100 -13.72 -18.47 -14.56
N ARG A 101 -13.12 -18.40 -15.76
CA ARG A 101 -13.59 -19.14 -16.95
C ARG A 101 -13.37 -20.64 -16.87
N THR A 102 -12.44 -21.09 -16.04
CA THR A 102 -12.07 -22.51 -15.88
C THR A 102 -12.79 -23.17 -14.71
N MET A 103 -13.67 -22.44 -14.02
CA MET A 103 -14.34 -22.89 -12.80
C MET A 103 -15.76 -23.33 -13.12
N ASP A 104 -16.23 -24.33 -12.39
CA ASP A 104 -17.63 -24.78 -12.44
C ASP A 104 -18.45 -24.07 -11.36
N ILE A 105 -19.74 -23.84 -11.63
CA ILE A 105 -20.62 -23.14 -10.70
C ILE A 105 -21.96 -23.85 -10.55
N TYR A 106 -22.33 -24.08 -9.29
CA TYR A 106 -23.55 -24.76 -8.88
C TYR A 106 -24.39 -23.81 -8.02
N PRO A 107 -25.57 -23.35 -8.51
CA PRO A 107 -26.48 -22.55 -7.70
C PRO A 107 -26.99 -23.37 -6.51
N VAL A 108 -26.90 -22.80 -5.30
CA VAL A 108 -27.47 -23.37 -4.07
C VAL A 108 -28.81 -22.70 -3.74
N ASP A 109 -28.87 -21.37 -3.93
CA ASP A 109 -30.08 -20.56 -3.77
C ASP A 109 -29.99 -19.31 -4.69
N GLN A 110 -30.92 -18.37 -4.54
CA GLN A 110 -31.00 -17.12 -5.25
C GLN A 110 -29.69 -16.30 -5.19
N TYR A 111 -29.02 -16.31 -4.05
CA TYR A 111 -27.79 -15.53 -3.83
C TYR A 111 -26.59 -16.37 -3.39
N LEU A 112 -26.78 -17.68 -3.24
CA LEU A 112 -25.76 -18.62 -2.77
C LEU A 112 -25.33 -19.55 -3.89
N TYR A 113 -24.01 -19.69 -4.06
CA TYR A 113 -23.40 -20.49 -5.10
C TYR A 113 -22.24 -21.28 -4.53
N ASP A 114 -22.08 -22.51 -5.01
CA ASP A 114 -20.91 -23.34 -4.79
C ASP A 114 -20.06 -23.33 -6.08
N VAL A 115 -18.84 -22.81 -5.99
CA VAL A 115 -17.92 -22.64 -7.12
C VAL A 115 -16.77 -23.60 -6.97
N HIS A 116 -16.55 -24.45 -7.97
CA HIS A 116 -15.51 -25.47 -7.96
C HIS A 116 -14.35 -25.01 -8.83
N ASN A 117 -13.15 -25.06 -8.28
CA ASN A 117 -11.91 -24.73 -8.98
C ASN A 117 -10.88 -25.82 -8.64
N ASP A 118 -10.67 -26.73 -9.59
CA ASP A 118 -9.95 -27.98 -9.38
C ASP A 118 -10.52 -28.76 -8.17
N ASP A 119 -9.67 -29.21 -7.25
CA ASP A 119 -10.05 -29.97 -6.05
C ASP A 119 -10.56 -29.07 -4.89
N ARG A 120 -10.99 -27.84 -5.18
CA ARG A 120 -11.41 -26.87 -4.15
C ARG A 120 -12.80 -26.33 -4.42
N HIS A 121 -13.55 -26.16 -3.33
CA HIS A 121 -14.92 -25.66 -3.36
C HIS A 121 -15.04 -24.34 -2.59
N PHE A 122 -15.70 -23.37 -3.21
CA PHE A 122 -15.83 -22.02 -2.70
C PHE A 122 -17.29 -21.61 -2.62
N ASN A 123 -17.76 -21.35 -1.40
CA ASN A 123 -19.10 -20.83 -1.18
C ASN A 123 -19.11 -19.31 -1.37
N VAL A 124 -20.00 -18.83 -2.24
CA VAL A 124 -20.15 -17.43 -2.59
C VAL A 124 -21.55 -16.98 -2.22
N ASN A 125 -21.64 -15.91 -1.44
CA ASN A 125 -22.89 -15.23 -1.13
C ASN A 125 -22.88 -13.84 -1.76
N ILE A 126 -23.68 -13.65 -2.82
CA ILE A 126 -23.78 -12.38 -3.54
C ILE A 126 -24.47 -11.31 -2.68
N LEU A 127 -25.50 -11.68 -1.91
CA LEU A 127 -26.28 -10.74 -1.09
C LEU A 127 -25.43 -10.11 0.01
N HIS A 128 -24.53 -10.89 0.61
CA HIS A 128 -23.63 -10.42 1.66
C HIS A 128 -22.25 -9.99 1.16
N CYS A 129 -22.01 -10.09 -0.16
CA CYS A 129 -20.72 -9.78 -0.77
C CYS A 129 -19.54 -10.55 -0.16
N THR A 130 -19.73 -11.86 0.10
CA THR A 130 -18.72 -12.70 0.76
C THR A 130 -18.33 -13.92 -0.06
N CYS A 131 -17.09 -14.37 0.09
CA CYS A 131 -16.60 -15.64 -0.41
C CYS A 131 -15.77 -16.33 0.68
N ASN A 132 -15.87 -17.64 0.84
CA ASN A 132 -15.06 -18.38 1.84
C ASN A 132 -13.54 -18.29 1.58
N PHE A 133 -13.10 -17.92 0.37
CA PHE A 133 -11.71 -17.54 0.09
C PHE A 133 -11.27 -16.23 0.78
N LYS A 134 -12.21 -15.45 1.31
CA LYS A 134 -12.06 -14.19 2.03
C LYS A 134 -11.50 -13.01 1.25
N GLN A 135 -11.10 -13.19 0.00
CA GLN A 135 -10.59 -12.09 -0.81
C GLN A 135 -11.65 -10.99 -1.02
N TRP A 136 -12.89 -11.34 -1.35
CA TRP A 136 -13.95 -10.33 -1.53
C TRP A 136 -14.28 -9.61 -0.22
N ASP A 137 -14.38 -10.36 0.88
CA ASP A 137 -14.64 -9.85 2.23
C ASP A 137 -13.59 -8.80 2.66
N ILE A 138 -12.33 -9.00 2.27
CA ILE A 138 -11.19 -8.19 2.71
C ILE A 138 -10.87 -7.04 1.76
N ASP A 139 -10.81 -7.34 0.46
CA ASP A 139 -10.39 -6.38 -0.57
C ASP A 139 -11.58 -5.57 -1.09
N PHE A 140 -12.82 -5.94 -0.70
CA PHE A 140 -14.07 -5.29 -1.09
C PHE A 140 -14.29 -5.17 -2.62
N ILE A 141 -13.62 -6.06 -3.36
CA ILE A 141 -13.71 -6.23 -4.80
C ILE A 141 -14.04 -7.70 -5.04
N PRO A 142 -15.04 -8.02 -5.88
CA PRO A 142 -15.35 -9.39 -6.25
C PRO A 142 -14.11 -10.17 -6.68
N CYS A 143 -13.85 -11.31 -6.03
CA CYS A 143 -12.83 -12.28 -6.46
C CYS A 143 -13.30 -13.08 -7.68
N SER A 144 -12.45 -13.94 -8.24
CA SER A 144 -12.78 -14.78 -9.40
C SER A 144 -14.05 -15.62 -9.20
N HIS A 145 -14.22 -16.26 -8.03
CA HIS A 145 -15.44 -17.00 -7.68
C HIS A 145 -16.69 -16.10 -7.64
N ALA A 146 -16.56 -14.91 -7.04
CA ALA A 146 -17.64 -13.94 -6.95
C ALA A 146 -18.04 -13.39 -8.32
N CYS A 147 -17.06 -13.07 -9.16
CA CYS A 147 -17.28 -12.63 -10.53
C CYS A 147 -18.11 -13.66 -11.31
N LEU A 148 -17.81 -14.95 -11.16
CA LEU A 148 -18.57 -16.02 -11.80
C LEU A 148 -20.03 -16.05 -11.31
N ALA A 149 -20.24 -16.00 -10.01
CA ALA A 149 -21.58 -16.03 -9.42
C ALA A 149 -22.44 -14.84 -9.83
N ILE A 150 -21.88 -13.63 -9.76
CA ILE A 150 -22.55 -12.39 -10.19
C ILE A 150 -22.88 -12.45 -11.69
N SER A 151 -21.94 -12.91 -12.52
CA SER A 151 -22.15 -13.06 -13.97
C SER A 151 -23.22 -14.11 -14.27
N ARG A 152 -23.25 -15.23 -13.54
CA ARG A 152 -24.26 -16.29 -13.68
C ARG A 152 -25.67 -15.77 -13.37
N ARG A 153 -25.79 -14.80 -12.45
CA ARG A 153 -27.03 -14.11 -12.10
C ARG A 153 -27.43 -13.05 -13.14
N GLY A 154 -26.55 -12.68 -14.06
CA GLY A 154 -26.76 -11.59 -15.01
C GLY A 154 -26.71 -10.20 -14.36
N LEU A 155 -26.03 -10.06 -13.22
CA LEU A 155 -25.90 -8.79 -12.51
C LEU A 155 -24.65 -8.02 -12.95
N GLU A 156 -24.69 -6.70 -12.75
CA GLU A 156 -23.60 -5.80 -13.10
C GLU A 156 -22.51 -5.83 -12.01
N LEU A 157 -21.25 -6.10 -12.38
CA LEU A 157 -20.15 -6.34 -11.43
C LEU A 157 -19.72 -5.10 -10.65
N HIS A 158 -19.73 -3.92 -11.27
CA HIS A 158 -19.29 -2.68 -10.63
C HIS A 158 -20.18 -2.33 -9.43
N SER A 159 -21.45 -2.73 -9.45
CA SER A 159 -22.43 -2.58 -8.36
C SER A 159 -22.03 -3.35 -7.09
N PHE A 160 -21.16 -4.35 -7.23
CA PHE A 160 -20.64 -5.18 -6.14
C PHE A 160 -19.23 -4.76 -5.69
N VAL A 161 -18.67 -3.72 -6.30
CA VAL A 161 -17.43 -3.08 -5.87
C VAL A 161 -17.74 -2.02 -4.83
N HIS A 162 -17.05 -2.07 -3.69
CA HIS A 162 -17.25 -1.10 -2.63
C HIS A 162 -16.87 0.33 -3.06
N LYS A 163 -17.61 1.32 -2.54
CA LYS A 163 -17.49 2.75 -2.87
C LYS A 163 -16.07 3.32 -2.76
N PHE A 164 -15.18 2.73 -1.97
CA PHE A 164 -13.77 3.15 -1.86
C PHE A 164 -13.03 3.14 -3.21
N TYR A 165 -13.45 2.27 -4.12
CA TYR A 165 -12.83 2.10 -5.43
C TYR A 165 -13.57 2.86 -6.55
N HIS A 166 -14.62 3.61 -6.20
CA HIS A 166 -15.37 4.42 -7.16
C HIS A 166 -14.62 5.72 -7.46
N VAL A 167 -14.61 6.11 -8.73
CA VAL A 167 -13.99 7.35 -9.20
C VAL A 167 -14.58 8.56 -8.47
N LYS A 168 -15.90 8.58 -8.28
CA LYS A 168 -16.61 9.66 -7.56
C LYS A 168 -16.08 9.85 -6.14
N THR A 169 -15.80 8.76 -5.42
CA THR A 169 -15.23 8.81 -4.07
C THR A 169 -13.83 9.43 -4.08
N LEU A 170 -13.00 9.09 -5.08
CA LEU A 170 -11.66 9.67 -5.20
C LEU A 170 -11.69 11.12 -5.67
N GLN A 171 -12.62 11.50 -6.55
CA GLN A 171 -12.85 12.90 -6.91
C GLN A 171 -13.19 13.72 -5.65
N LEU A 172 -14.07 13.20 -4.79
CA LEU A 172 -14.41 13.86 -3.52
C LEU A 172 -13.22 13.93 -2.56
N LEU A 173 -12.44 12.85 -2.45
CA LEU A 173 -11.25 12.80 -1.60
C LEU A 173 -10.20 13.85 -1.99
N TYR A 174 -10.02 14.08 -3.30
CA TYR A 174 -9.04 15.04 -3.84
C TYR A 174 -9.69 16.37 -4.26
N SER A 175 -10.93 16.64 -3.85
CA SER A 175 -11.66 17.86 -4.23
C SER A 175 -11.08 19.11 -3.56
N TRP A 176 -10.47 18.95 -2.39
CA TRP A 176 -9.92 20.04 -1.60
C TRP A 176 -8.74 20.73 -2.31
N ASN A 177 -8.65 22.05 -2.14
CA ASN A 177 -7.58 22.87 -2.67
C ASN A 177 -6.48 23.12 -1.63
N VAL A 178 -5.24 22.83 -2.00
CA VAL A 178 -4.07 23.27 -1.21
C VAL A 178 -3.66 24.65 -1.73
N HIS A 179 -4.13 25.71 -1.05
CA HIS A 179 -3.93 27.10 -1.47
C HIS A 179 -2.49 27.59 -1.25
N PRO A 180 -1.93 28.42 -2.17
CA PRO A 180 -0.65 29.10 -1.97
C PRO A 180 -0.71 29.99 -0.73
N ILE A 181 0.36 29.95 0.06
CA ILE A 181 0.51 30.80 1.24
C ILE A 181 0.84 32.25 0.81
N GLY A 182 1.26 32.45 -0.45
CA GLY A 182 1.70 33.73 -0.97
C GLY A 182 3.17 34.02 -0.62
N GLN A 183 3.61 35.23 -0.92
CA GLN A 183 4.93 35.74 -0.53
C GLN A 183 5.01 35.91 0.98
N ILE A 184 6.12 35.50 1.59
CA ILE A 184 6.32 35.58 3.06
C ILE A 184 6.17 37.02 3.53
N GLU A 185 6.61 37.97 2.71
CA GLU A 185 6.50 39.41 2.97
C GLU A 185 5.05 39.89 3.10
N ASN A 186 4.10 39.17 2.50
CA ASN A 186 2.68 39.48 2.50
C ASN A 186 1.89 38.68 3.55
N ILE A 187 2.54 37.77 4.28
CA ILE A 187 1.94 37.06 5.40
C ILE A 187 2.04 37.99 6.61
N LEU A 188 0.89 38.49 7.08
CA LEU A 188 0.84 39.23 8.34
C LEU A 188 1.43 38.34 9.46
N PRO A 189 2.47 38.79 10.18
CA PRO A 189 2.96 38.03 11.32
C PRO A 189 1.81 37.84 12.31
N PRO A 190 1.52 36.61 12.75
CA PRO A 190 0.48 36.38 13.73
C PRO A 190 0.99 36.93 15.05
N VAL A 191 0.51 38.13 15.40
CA VAL A 191 0.83 38.81 16.65
C VAL A 191 2.30 39.29 16.71
N GLN A 192 2.54 40.39 17.43
CA GLN A 192 3.89 40.72 17.90
C GLN A 192 4.49 39.45 18.51
N PRO A 193 5.81 39.20 18.42
CA PRO A 193 6.42 38.10 19.18
C PRO A 193 6.17 38.39 20.66
N ASP A 194 5.07 37.88 21.20
CA ASP A 194 5.00 37.60 22.60
C ASP A 194 6.13 36.61 22.86
N ASP A 195 6.80 36.85 23.98
CA ASP A 195 7.92 36.08 24.48
C ASP A 195 7.41 34.66 24.82
N THR A 196 7.06 33.88 23.80
CA THR A 196 6.30 32.61 23.89
C THR A 196 7.06 31.53 24.64
N GLY A 197 8.24 31.83 25.18
CA GLY A 197 8.99 30.95 26.06
C GLY A 197 9.42 29.65 25.38
N ILE A 198 9.38 29.57 24.04
CA ILE A 198 9.82 28.39 23.29
C ILE A 198 11.34 28.38 23.30
N LEU A 199 11.89 27.84 24.37
CA LEU A 199 13.31 27.60 24.50
C LEU A 199 13.73 26.47 23.55
N PRO A 200 14.93 26.55 22.93
CA PRO A 200 15.44 25.45 22.14
C PRO A 200 15.52 24.18 23.00
N PRO A 201 15.34 22.98 22.41
CA PRO A 201 15.49 21.73 23.15
C PRO A 201 16.82 21.72 23.89
N ASN A 202 16.80 21.46 25.20
CA ASN A 202 18.00 21.37 26.04
C ASN A 202 18.72 20.04 25.81
N VAL A 203 19.08 19.77 24.56
CA VAL A 203 19.72 18.54 24.10
C VAL A 203 20.92 18.94 23.25
N LYS A 204 22.13 18.70 23.75
CA LYS A 204 23.35 18.86 22.95
C LYS A 204 23.35 17.78 21.87
N ARG A 205 23.38 18.20 20.59
CA ARG A 205 23.63 17.28 19.48
C ARG A 205 25.02 16.66 19.65
N SER A 206 25.12 15.36 19.42
CA SER A 206 26.40 14.65 19.40
C SER A 206 27.31 15.21 18.32
N ALA A 207 28.62 15.22 18.58
CA ALA A 207 29.60 15.73 17.64
C ALA A 207 29.61 14.90 16.33
N GLY A 208 29.56 15.59 15.19
CA GLY A 208 29.63 14.98 13.85
C GLY A 208 28.45 15.34 12.94
N ARG A 209 28.61 15.08 11.63
CA ARG A 209 27.56 15.31 10.63
C ARG A 209 26.41 14.29 10.85
N PRO A 210 25.15 14.75 11.00
CA PRO A 210 24.01 13.86 11.06
C PRO A 210 23.98 12.90 9.86
N ARG A 211 23.72 11.61 10.13
CA ARG A 211 23.65 10.61 9.06
C ARG A 211 22.40 10.84 8.23
N LYS A 212 22.56 11.01 6.91
CA LYS A 212 21.45 11.14 5.95
C LYS A 212 20.69 9.82 5.76
N LYS A 213 21.41 8.70 5.84
CA LYS A 213 20.85 7.35 5.63
C LYS A 213 20.42 6.75 6.97
N ARG A 214 19.26 6.09 6.97
CA ARG A 214 18.75 5.31 8.10
C ARG A 214 19.77 4.25 8.53
N LEU A 215 19.82 3.96 9.83
CA LEU A 215 20.49 2.76 10.33
C LEU A 215 19.67 1.54 9.93
N ILE A 216 20.27 0.72 9.07
CA ILE A 216 19.70 -0.56 8.62
C ILE A 216 19.69 -1.49 9.84
N SER A 217 18.53 -2.07 10.17
CA SER A 217 18.44 -3.01 11.29
C SER A 217 19.18 -4.31 10.96
N ARG A 218 19.63 -5.07 11.98
CA ARG A 218 20.40 -6.32 11.78
C ARG A 218 19.67 -7.36 10.91
N VAL A 219 18.35 -7.27 10.84
CA VAL A 219 17.46 -8.21 10.13
C VAL A 219 17.20 -7.78 8.68
N GLU A 220 17.48 -6.52 8.33
CA GLU A 220 17.34 -6.04 6.96
C GLU A 220 18.55 -6.44 6.12
N ALA A 221 18.28 -7.17 5.02
CA ALA A 221 19.31 -7.61 4.10
C ALA A 221 20.10 -6.41 3.55
N THR A 222 21.40 -6.37 3.82
CA THR A 222 22.27 -5.40 3.16
C THR A 222 22.36 -5.76 1.68
N ASN A 223 22.19 -4.76 0.80
CA ASN A 223 22.50 -4.92 -0.62
C ASN A 223 23.97 -5.31 -0.75
N THR A 224 24.22 -6.61 -0.92
CA THR A 224 25.56 -7.11 -1.17
C THR A 224 25.96 -6.70 -2.58
N VAL A 225 26.99 -5.88 -2.68
CA VAL A 225 27.50 -5.44 -3.97
C VAL A 225 27.94 -6.67 -4.77
N ARG A 226 27.41 -6.82 -5.99
CA ARG A 226 27.83 -7.85 -6.94
C ARG A 226 29.09 -7.35 -7.66
N CYS A 227 30.17 -8.11 -7.58
CA CYS A 227 31.43 -7.72 -8.21
C CYS A 227 31.33 -7.80 -9.74
N GLY A 228 31.50 -6.69 -10.45
CA GLY A 228 31.53 -6.69 -11.93
C GLY A 228 32.78 -7.31 -12.58
N ARG A 229 33.57 -8.12 -11.85
CA ARG A 229 34.71 -8.90 -12.38
C ARG A 229 34.49 -10.39 -12.20
N CYS A 230 34.09 -10.83 -11.00
CA CYS A 230 33.88 -12.25 -10.70
C CYS A 230 32.41 -12.63 -10.45
N HIS A 231 31.49 -11.67 -10.56
CA HIS A 231 30.04 -11.80 -10.30
C HIS A 231 29.63 -12.33 -8.92
N LYS A 232 30.58 -12.55 -8.00
CA LYS A 232 30.30 -12.92 -6.60
C LYS A 232 29.80 -11.72 -5.79
N LEU A 233 28.96 -12.00 -4.81
CA LEU A 233 28.41 -11.02 -3.87
C LEU A 233 29.44 -10.67 -2.77
N GLY A 234 29.29 -9.50 -2.15
CA GLY A 234 30.02 -9.11 -0.93
C GLY A 234 31.25 -8.22 -1.14
N HIS A 235 31.63 -7.90 -2.38
CA HIS A 235 32.73 -6.99 -2.67
C HIS A 235 32.57 -6.29 -4.03
N ASN A 236 33.25 -5.14 -4.20
CA ASN A 236 33.26 -4.41 -5.47
C ASN A 236 34.46 -4.81 -6.35
N ARG A 237 34.42 -4.44 -7.64
CA ARG A 237 35.51 -4.71 -8.60
C ARG A 237 36.87 -4.14 -8.16
N ARG A 238 36.87 -2.99 -7.48
CA ARG A 238 38.09 -2.31 -6.99
C ARG A 238 38.83 -3.10 -5.91
N ARG A 239 38.13 -3.91 -5.11
CA ARG A 239 38.70 -4.74 -4.03
C ARG A 239 38.65 -6.25 -4.37
N CYS A 240 38.44 -6.60 -5.63
CA CYS A 240 38.30 -7.98 -6.07
C CYS A 240 39.65 -8.69 -6.21
N LYS A 241 39.89 -9.68 -5.35
CA LYS A 241 41.05 -10.59 -5.44
C LYS A 241 40.76 -11.87 -6.25
N ASN A 242 39.50 -12.10 -6.63
CA ASN A 242 39.09 -13.27 -7.40
C ASN A 242 39.43 -13.10 -8.90
N PRO A 243 39.66 -14.22 -9.62
CA PRO A 243 39.84 -14.19 -11.08
C PRO A 243 38.57 -13.68 -11.79
N PRO A 244 38.69 -13.20 -13.04
CA PRO A 244 37.54 -12.86 -13.86
C PRO A 244 36.60 -14.07 -13.99
N ALA A 245 35.29 -13.83 -13.96
CA ALA A 245 34.35 -14.87 -14.33
C ALA A 245 34.55 -15.19 -15.82
N THR A 246 34.66 -16.49 -16.13
CA THR A 246 34.60 -17.04 -17.48
C THR A 246 33.23 -16.82 -18.09
#